data_AF-A0A529MWE1-F1
#
_entry.id   AF-A0A529MWE1-F1
#
_cell.length_a   1.000
_cell.length_b   1.000
_cell.length_c   1.000
_cell.angle_alpha   90.00
_cell.angle_beta   90.00
_cell.angle_gamma   90.00
#
_symmetry.space_group_name_H-M   'P 1'
#
loop_
_entity.id
_entity.type
_entity.pdbx_description
1 polymer ?
#
loop_
_entity_poly.entity_id
_entity_poly.type
_entity_poly.pdbx_seq_one_letter_code
_entity_poly.pdbx_strand_id
1 'polypeptide(L)'
;MFYEPSKGHGLPHDPSKAIVAPRPIGWISTIDRQGKINLAPYSFFNAFSTKPFIVWFSSEGEKDSATFAEETGEFVANLVSRDLAQKMNRTAVDAPRGVSEFGYADLTMAPSRLVAPPRVA
;
A
#
# COMPACT_ATOMS: atom_id res chain seq x y z
N MET A 1 -28.33 -13.36 11.76
CA MET A 1 -28.44 -12.63 10.47
C MET A 1 -27.54 -13.35 9.48
N PHE A 2 -28.05 -13.69 8.30
CA PHE A 2 -27.28 -14.38 7.25
C PHE A 2 -26.92 -13.35 6.17
N TYR A 3 -25.64 -13.23 5.84
CA TYR A 3 -25.14 -12.30 4.81
C TYR A 3 -24.86 -13.07 3.53
N GLU A 4 -25.54 -12.71 2.45
CA GLU A 4 -25.39 -13.32 1.13
C GLU A 4 -24.86 -12.25 0.15
N PRO A 5 -23.52 -12.18 -0.07
CA PRO A 5 -22.89 -11.08 -0.80
C PRO A 5 -23.47 -10.83 -2.20
N SER A 6 -23.91 -11.87 -2.88
CA SER A 6 -24.51 -11.80 -4.22
C SER A 6 -25.83 -11.03 -4.26
N LYS A 7 -26.54 -10.88 -3.14
CA LYS A 7 -27.78 -10.12 -3.03
C LYS A 7 -27.57 -8.66 -2.62
N GLY A 8 -26.31 -8.23 -2.50
CA GLY A 8 -25.93 -6.95 -1.92
C GLY A 8 -26.04 -6.95 -0.40
N HIS A 9 -25.43 -5.95 0.23
CA HIS A 9 -25.35 -5.87 1.70
C HIS A 9 -26.49 -5.08 2.36
N GLY A 10 -27.22 -4.25 1.62
CA GLY A 10 -28.35 -3.47 2.16
C GLY A 10 -27.98 -2.46 3.26
N LEU A 11 -26.69 -2.18 3.43
CA LEU A 11 -26.13 -1.22 4.40
C LEU A 11 -25.61 0.04 3.70
N PRO A 12 -25.45 1.18 4.40
CA PRO A 12 -24.86 2.40 3.82
C PRO A 12 -23.43 2.22 3.32
N HIS A 13 -22.68 1.28 3.90
CA HIS A 13 -21.30 0.94 3.52
C HIS A 13 -21.13 -0.59 3.48
N ASP A 14 -20.23 -1.06 2.62
CA ASP A 14 -19.90 -2.49 2.54
C ASP A 14 -19.29 -2.97 3.87
N PRO A 15 -19.89 -3.97 4.55
CA PRO A 15 -19.39 -4.48 5.82
C PRO A 15 -18.09 -5.29 5.68
N SER A 16 -17.69 -5.71 4.47
CA SER A 16 -16.55 -6.62 4.25
C SER A 16 -15.26 -6.13 4.89
N LYS A 17 -14.89 -4.86 4.65
CA LYS A 17 -13.69 -4.22 5.20
C LYS A 17 -13.80 -3.90 6.69
N ALA A 18 -14.99 -3.96 7.28
CA ALA A 18 -15.19 -3.76 8.72
C ALA A 18 -15.09 -5.07 9.52
N ILE A 19 -15.41 -6.21 8.92
CA ILE A 19 -15.41 -7.52 9.59
C ILE A 19 -13.99 -8.09 9.74
N VAL A 20 -13.14 -7.94 8.72
CA VAL A 20 -11.74 -8.41 8.77
C VAL A 20 -10.86 -7.28 9.31
N ALA A 21 -10.82 -7.13 10.63
CA ALA A 21 -10.09 -6.06 11.32
C ALA A 21 -9.61 -6.52 12.73
N PRO A 22 -8.55 -5.88 13.31
CA PRO A 22 -7.69 -4.86 12.71
C PRO A 22 -6.79 -5.47 11.61
N ARG A 23 -6.44 -4.67 10.60
CA ARG A 23 -5.48 -5.07 9.56
C ARG A 23 -4.18 -4.28 9.70
N PRO A 24 -3.01 -4.91 9.57
CA PRO A 24 -1.76 -4.17 9.46
C PRO A 24 -1.77 -3.35 8.17
N ILE A 25 -1.07 -2.22 8.19
CA ILE A 25 -0.91 -1.36 7.02
C ILE A 25 0.45 -1.66 6.42
N GLY A 26 0.45 -2.14 5.18
CA GLY A 26 1.63 -2.15 4.33
C GLY A 26 1.74 -0.80 3.67
N TRP A 27 2.76 0.00 4.02
CA TRP A 27 2.99 1.28 3.37
C TRP A 27 4.01 1.10 2.26
N ILE A 28 3.51 0.90 1.05
CA ILE A 28 4.25 0.33 -0.05
C ILE A 28 4.84 1.44 -0.90
N SER A 29 6.16 1.44 -1.06
CA SER A 29 6.86 2.27 -2.05
C SER A 29 7.39 1.43 -3.20
N THR A 30 7.28 1.99 -4.40
CA THR A 30 7.68 1.36 -5.66
C THR A 30 8.31 2.37 -6.60
N ILE A 31 8.94 1.87 -7.66
CA ILE A 31 9.54 2.68 -8.71
C ILE A 31 9.23 2.06 -10.07
N ASP A 32 8.97 2.87 -11.09
CA ASP A 32 8.80 2.40 -12.47
C ASP A 32 10.15 2.33 -13.22
N ARG A 33 10.13 1.84 -14.47
CA ARG A 33 11.36 1.76 -15.30
C ARG A 33 11.92 3.11 -15.73
N GLN A 34 11.14 4.18 -15.60
CA GLN A 34 11.55 5.56 -15.89
C GLN A 34 12.00 6.31 -14.63
N GLY A 35 12.02 5.65 -13.47
CA GLY A 35 12.45 6.22 -12.20
C GLY A 35 11.37 7.01 -11.44
N LYS A 36 10.10 6.95 -11.84
CA LYS A 36 8.99 7.57 -11.08
C LYS A 36 8.70 6.75 -9.84
N ILE A 37 8.53 7.44 -8.71
CA ILE A 37 8.39 6.84 -7.39
C ILE A 37 6.97 7.02 -6.90
N ASN A 38 6.40 5.96 -6.33
CA ASN A 38 5.09 5.96 -5.71
C ASN A 38 5.18 5.55 -4.23
N LEU A 39 4.23 5.99 -3.41
CA LEU A 39 4.04 5.55 -2.03
C LEU A 39 2.56 5.51 -1.66
N ALA A 40 2.01 4.34 -1.33
CA ALA A 40 0.60 4.24 -0.93
C ALA A 40 0.36 3.24 0.21
N PRO A 41 -0.65 3.48 1.07
CA PRO A 41 -1.00 2.57 2.15
C PRO A 41 -1.99 1.48 1.69
N TYR A 42 -1.67 0.23 2.01
CA TYR A 42 -2.47 -0.94 1.71
C TYR A 42 -2.85 -1.67 3.00
N SER A 43 -4.15 -1.79 3.25
CA SER A 43 -4.65 -2.58 4.39
C SER A 43 -4.87 -4.06 4.04
N PHE A 44 -4.81 -4.44 2.76
CA PHE A 44 -4.74 -5.84 2.33
C PHE A 44 -3.27 -6.22 2.22
N PHE A 45 -2.63 -6.33 3.37
CA PHE A 45 -1.20 -6.61 3.54
C PHE A 45 -1.02 -7.62 4.67
N ASN A 46 -0.12 -8.59 4.52
CA ASN A 46 0.27 -9.48 5.62
C ASN A 46 1.60 -10.21 5.36
N ALA A 47 2.12 -10.87 6.38
CA ALA A 47 3.11 -11.93 6.20
C ALA A 47 2.45 -13.17 5.57
N PHE A 48 3.16 -13.83 4.66
CA PHE A 48 2.69 -15.02 3.96
C PHE A 48 3.47 -16.27 4.38
N SER A 49 4.80 -16.17 4.52
CA SER A 49 5.67 -17.26 4.97
C SER A 49 6.87 -16.71 5.72
N THR A 50 7.51 -17.54 6.55
CA THR A 50 8.77 -17.23 7.24
C THR A 50 9.96 -17.99 6.69
N LYS A 51 9.73 -19.01 5.83
CA LYS A 51 10.77 -19.83 5.21
C LYS A 51 10.37 -20.19 3.76
N PRO A 52 10.75 -19.39 2.75
CA PRO A 52 11.43 -18.09 2.87
C PRO A 52 10.52 -17.01 3.47
N PHE A 53 11.09 -15.91 3.97
CA PHE A 53 10.31 -14.79 4.47
C PHE A 53 9.61 -14.07 3.32
N ILE A 54 8.28 -14.09 3.32
CA ILE A 54 7.45 -13.50 2.26
C ILE A 54 6.41 -12.62 2.93
N VAL A 55 6.28 -11.39 2.43
CA VAL A 55 5.13 -10.51 2.67
C VAL A 55 4.40 -10.29 1.36
N TRP A 56 3.12 -9.93 1.44
CA TRP A 56 2.31 -9.63 0.27
C TRP A 56 1.42 -8.43 0.55
N PHE A 57 1.06 -7.73 -0.52
CA PHE A 57 -0.02 -6.76 -0.53
C PHE A 57 -0.90 -7.00 -1.77
N SER A 58 -2.11 -6.45 -1.77
CA SER A 58 -3.00 -6.47 -2.94
C SER A 58 -3.58 -5.08 -3.19
N SER A 59 -3.69 -4.73 -4.47
CA SER A 59 -4.31 -3.51 -4.93
C SER A 59 -5.69 -3.78 -5.54
N GLU A 60 -6.67 -2.95 -5.16
CA GLU A 60 -7.93 -2.87 -5.88
C GLU A 60 -7.70 -2.02 -7.15
N GLY A 61 -7.68 -2.70 -8.30
CA GLY A 61 -7.38 -2.08 -9.60
C GLY A 61 -5.89 -1.79 -9.84
N GLU A 62 -5.60 -1.28 -11.03
CA GLU A 62 -4.25 -0.99 -11.52
C GLU A 62 -3.72 0.36 -11.01
N LYS A 63 -3.30 0.38 -9.74
CA LYS A 63 -2.64 1.54 -9.12
C LYS A 63 -1.13 1.50 -9.34
N ASP A 64 -0.48 2.65 -9.20
CA ASP A 64 0.98 2.80 -9.33
C ASP A 64 1.78 1.80 -8.51
N SER A 65 1.43 1.54 -7.24
CA SER A 65 2.20 0.56 -6.46
C SER A 65 2.16 -0.84 -7.04
N ALA A 66 1.01 -1.31 -7.55
CA ALA A 66 0.93 -2.63 -8.17
C ALA A 66 1.64 -2.65 -9.53
N THR A 67 1.34 -1.68 -10.40
CA THR A 67 1.93 -1.58 -11.74
C THR A 67 3.45 -1.48 -11.68
N PHE A 68 4.00 -0.59 -10.84
CA PHE A 68 5.44 -0.36 -10.76
C PHE A 68 6.18 -1.55 -10.13
N ALA A 69 5.58 -2.20 -9.12
CA ALA A 69 6.13 -3.43 -8.55
C ALA A 69 6.16 -4.57 -9.57
N GLU A 70 5.12 -4.70 -10.41
CA GLU A 70 5.10 -5.70 -11.49
C GLU A 70 6.13 -5.38 -12.58
N GLU A 71 6.30 -4.10 -12.93
CA GLU A 71 7.26 -3.67 -13.94
C GLU A 71 8.71 -3.92 -13.56
N THR A 72 9.06 -3.65 -12.29
CA THR A 72 10.44 -3.72 -11.80
C THR A 72 10.76 -4.99 -11.04
N GLY A 73 9.74 -5.70 -10.54
CA GLY A 73 9.89 -6.83 -9.62
C GLY A 73 10.24 -6.40 -8.19
N GLU A 74 10.19 -5.11 -7.88
CA GLU A 74 10.68 -4.56 -6.61
C GLU A 74 9.65 -3.66 -5.92
N PHE A 75 9.57 -3.78 -4.58
CA PHE A 75 8.85 -2.86 -3.72
C PHE A 75 9.47 -2.85 -2.31
N VAL A 76 9.12 -1.85 -1.51
CA VAL A 76 9.45 -1.79 -0.09
C VAL A 76 8.17 -1.66 0.73
N ALA A 77 8.01 -2.53 1.73
CA ALA A 77 6.97 -2.40 2.74
C ALA A 77 7.50 -1.64 3.96
N ASN A 78 7.00 -0.42 4.16
CA ASN A 78 7.32 0.41 5.33
C ASN A 78 6.28 0.14 6.42
N LEU A 79 6.73 -0.02 7.67
CA LEU A 79 5.82 -0.11 8.81
C LEU A 79 5.42 1.30 9.27
N VAL A 80 4.15 1.46 9.60
CA VAL A 80 3.57 2.75 9.99
C VAL A 80 3.50 2.82 11.50
N SER A 81 4.27 3.74 12.08
CA SER A 81 4.17 4.09 13.50
C SER A 81 3.03 5.09 13.74
N ARG A 82 2.63 5.26 15.01
CA ARG A 82 1.49 6.11 15.38
C ARG A 82 1.69 7.59 15.03
N ASP A 83 2.91 8.08 15.17
CA ASP A 83 3.34 9.44 14.83
C ASP A 83 3.28 9.72 13.32
N LEU A 84 3.47 8.70 12.49
CA LEU A 84 3.39 8.81 11.03
C LEU A 84 1.98 8.56 10.48
N ALA A 85 1.00 8.20 11.32
CA ALA A 85 -0.34 7.78 10.86
C ALA A 85 -1.04 8.83 9.99
N GLN A 86 -0.93 10.12 10.33
CA GLN A 86 -1.53 11.20 9.53
C GLN A 86 -0.80 11.40 8.20
N LYS A 87 0.54 11.29 8.20
CA LYS A 87 1.35 11.37 6.97
C LYS A 87 1.03 10.19 6.05
N MET A 88 0.97 8.98 6.58
CA MET A 88 0.54 7.80 5.84
C MET A 88 -0.87 7.96 5.27
N ASN A 89 -1.83 8.51 6.03
CA ASN A 89 -3.17 8.72 5.50
C ASN A 89 -3.19 9.73 4.33
N ARG A 90 -2.34 10.76 4.37
CA ARG A 90 -2.19 11.72 3.25
C ARG A 90 -1.66 11.08 1.99
N THR A 91 -0.90 9.97 2.07
CA THR A 91 -0.44 9.23 0.89
C THR A 91 -1.52 8.28 0.33
N ALA A 92 -2.75 8.27 0.86
CA ALA A 92 -3.88 7.54 0.28
C ALA A 92 -4.65 8.37 -0.77
N VAL A 93 -4.13 9.56 -1.13
CA VAL A 93 -4.71 10.44 -2.14
C VAL A 93 -4.72 9.77 -3.51
N ASP A 94 -5.72 10.09 -4.33
CA ASP A 94 -5.77 9.70 -5.74
C ASP A 94 -4.86 10.62 -6.56
N ALA A 95 -3.55 10.43 -6.42
CA ALA A 95 -2.55 11.22 -7.13
C ALA A 95 -2.57 10.89 -8.64
N PRO A 96 -2.28 11.86 -9.53
CA PRO A 96 -2.12 11.56 -10.95
C PRO A 96 -1.00 10.53 -11.18
N ARG A 97 -1.18 9.66 -12.19
CA ARG A 97 -0.24 8.59 -12.55
C ARG A 97 1.21 9.07 -12.58
N GLY A 98 2.06 8.45 -11.78
CA GLY A 98 3.49 8.72 -11.70
C GLY A 98 3.88 9.98 -10.91
N VAL A 99 2.93 10.63 -10.22
CA VAL A 99 3.23 11.69 -9.26
C VAL A 99 3.44 11.08 -7.88
N SER A 100 4.57 11.42 -7.24
CA SER A 100 4.96 10.82 -5.97
C SER A 100 4.17 11.35 -4.77
N GLU A 101 3.57 10.45 -3.99
CA GLU A 101 2.83 10.76 -2.77
C GLU A 101 3.73 11.21 -1.60
N PHE A 102 5.04 10.94 -1.67
CA PHE A 102 5.99 11.45 -0.67
C PHE A 102 5.86 12.97 -0.48
N GLY A 103 5.67 13.71 -1.58
CA GLY A 103 5.46 15.17 -1.54
C GLY A 103 4.12 15.58 -0.91
N TYR A 104 3.05 14.81 -1.10
CA TYR A 104 1.74 15.10 -0.51
C TYR A 104 1.72 14.94 1.01
N ALA A 105 2.63 14.13 1.55
CA ALA A 105 2.74 13.85 2.98
C ALA A 105 3.95 14.50 3.66
N ASP A 106 4.76 15.28 2.92
CA ASP A 106 6.00 15.89 3.41
C ASP A 106 6.92 14.83 4.05
N LEU A 107 7.21 13.78 3.29
CA LEU A 107 8.04 12.65 3.72
C LEU A 107 9.37 12.66 2.99
N THR A 108 10.43 12.42 3.75
CA THR A 108 11.77 12.24 3.20
C THR A 108 11.93 10.80 2.73
N MET A 109 12.44 10.64 1.51
CA MET A 109 12.88 9.36 0.98
C MET A 109 14.27 9.02 1.50
N ALA A 110 14.50 7.76 1.86
CA ALA A 110 15.84 7.24 2.12
C ALA A 110 16.14 6.06 1.17
N PRO A 111 17.39 5.92 0.67
CA PRO A 111 17.73 4.83 -0.23
C PRO A 111 17.64 3.47 0.48
N SER A 112 17.14 2.49 -0.26
CA SER A 112 17.18 1.07 0.12
C SER A 112 18.56 0.47 -0.18
N ARG A 113 18.89 -0.67 0.44
CA ARG A 113 20.20 -1.31 0.28
C ARG A 113 20.26 -2.33 -0.86
N LEU A 114 19.16 -3.01 -1.14
CA LEU A 114 19.10 -4.18 -2.03
C LEU A 114 18.13 -4.03 -3.20
N VAL A 115 17.25 -3.03 -3.15
CA VAL A 115 16.20 -2.77 -4.16
C VAL A 115 16.18 -1.28 -4.49
N ALA A 116 15.70 -0.92 -5.66
CA ALA A 116 15.65 0.46 -6.14
C ALA A 116 14.60 1.35 -5.45
N PRO A 117 13.38 0.89 -5.12
CA PRO A 117 12.40 1.72 -4.45
C PRO A 117 12.93 2.28 -3.12
N PRO A 118 12.76 3.59 -2.85
CA PRO A 118 13.19 4.17 -1.58
C PRO A 118 12.29 3.70 -0.44
N ARG A 119 12.81 3.73 0.78
CA ARG A 119 12.02 3.60 2.00
C ARG A 119 11.64 4.98 2.55
N VAL A 120 10.65 5.02 3.42
CA VAL A 120 10.40 6.19 4.28
C VAL A 120 11.58 6.35 5.24
N ALA A 121 12.09 7.58 5.39
CA ALA A 121 13.30 7.86 6.17
C ALA A 121 13.17 7.52 7.65
#